data_AF-L7J2D2-F1
#
_entry.id   AF-L7J2D2-F1
#
_cell.length_a   1.000
_cell.length_b   1.000
_cell.length_c   1.000
_cell.angle_alpha   90.00
_cell.angle_beta   90.00
_cell.angle_gamma   90.00
#
_symmetry.space_group_name_H-M   'P 1'
#
loop_
_entity.id
_entity.type
_entity.pdbx_description
1 polymer ?
#
loop_
_entity_poly.entity_id
_entity_poly.type
_entity_poly.pdbx_seq_one_letter_code
_entity_poly.pdbx_strand_id
1 'polypeptide(L)'
;MTFLRDLIRDERTIGAGIGLLATATIGIVYFFLEAVQDSNEVTLPPPKATYITQETEDSLQPDTLESLLGHYNYAIREVASKIVCDRALNDPATVDFLLWGITRPDYDERFRSLRTLALITDQAHLSILHTPKAYSALVRSLEFCALEFPCERMLDPHHDDYYLRDMAEKFCLMFVAQLIKKYDPELLIKARFVEKWLARQPWGEGEAERQHNYSQYVSRRLNRISEVCRLVKESYAGRKALQDAGLITKEEAAGSEVDECGNHHEAARLSLVLSITGEAIDLHEVETYQPRVLEQSAEEQRLRRQHREAMVLNDGTRPLGRGDIIERGHD
;
A
#
# COMPACT_ATOMS: atom_id res chain seq x y z
N MET A 1 34.38 -85.38 16.79
CA MET A 1 32.92 -85.27 16.99
C MET A 1 32.50 -85.53 18.45
N THR A 2 33.30 -85.17 19.45
CA THR A 2 32.96 -85.31 20.88
C THR A 2 32.70 -83.95 21.55
N PHE A 3 33.47 -82.92 21.18
CA PHE A 3 33.31 -81.54 21.68
C PHE A 3 31.94 -80.90 21.43
N LEU A 4 31.37 -81.08 20.23
CA LEU A 4 30.04 -80.56 19.90
C LEU A 4 28.92 -81.24 20.72
N ARG A 5 29.14 -82.48 21.17
CA ARG A 5 28.14 -83.24 21.90
C ARG A 5 28.09 -82.85 23.39
N ASP A 6 29.24 -82.49 23.96
CA ASP A 6 29.33 -81.99 25.33
C ASP A 6 28.86 -80.52 25.43
N LEU A 7 29.10 -79.71 24.38
CA LEU A 7 28.60 -78.34 24.30
C LEU A 7 27.06 -78.27 24.18
N ILE A 8 26.42 -79.27 23.58
CA ILE A 8 24.95 -79.36 23.44
C ILE A 8 24.27 -79.88 24.73
N ARG A 9 25.04 -80.48 25.65
CA ARG A 9 24.49 -81.10 26.87
C ARG A 9 24.58 -80.21 28.12
N ASP A 10 25.20 -79.05 28.00
CA ASP A 10 25.33 -78.07 29.07
C ASP A 10 24.08 -77.17 29.11
N GLU A 11 23.29 -77.24 30.17
CA GLU A 11 22.03 -76.46 30.30
C GLU A 11 22.25 -74.95 30.13
N ARG A 12 23.47 -74.47 30.39
CA ARG A 12 23.86 -73.06 30.24
C ARG A 12 23.98 -72.64 28.77
N THR A 13 24.43 -73.52 27.88
CA THR A 13 24.53 -73.21 26.44
C THR A 13 23.16 -73.27 25.77
N ILE A 14 22.29 -74.18 26.23
CA ILE A 14 20.88 -74.24 25.80
C ILE A 14 20.15 -72.96 26.25
N GLY A 15 20.32 -72.54 27.51
CA GLY A 15 19.73 -71.30 28.02
C GLY A 15 20.22 -70.05 27.28
N ALA A 16 21.52 -69.96 27.00
CA ALA A 16 22.09 -68.88 26.21
C ALA A 16 21.58 -68.88 24.75
N GLY A 17 21.43 -70.05 24.14
CA GLY A 17 20.87 -70.20 22.79
C GLY A 17 19.41 -69.76 22.70
N ILE A 18 18.58 -70.14 23.68
CA ILE A 18 17.18 -69.70 23.76
C ILE A 18 17.09 -68.19 23.98
N GLY A 19 17.95 -67.62 24.85
CA GLY A 19 18.01 -66.18 25.08
C GLY A 19 18.37 -65.40 23.81
N LEU A 20 19.34 -65.87 23.04
CA LEU A 20 19.75 -65.24 21.78
C LEU A 20 18.64 -65.33 20.72
N LEU A 21 17.93 -66.46 20.68
CA LEU A 21 16.83 -66.64 19.75
C LEU A 21 15.62 -65.76 20.11
N ALA A 22 15.34 -65.58 21.41
CA ALA A 22 14.28 -64.69 21.88
C ALA A 22 14.59 -63.21 21.63
N THR A 23 15.84 -62.77 21.80
CA THR A 23 16.22 -61.38 21.47
C THR A 23 16.19 -61.14 19.97
N ALA A 24 16.60 -62.11 19.16
CA ALA A 24 16.52 -62.03 17.71
C ALA A 24 15.07 -61.92 17.22
N THR A 25 14.14 -62.70 17.77
CA THR A 25 12.72 -62.62 17.39
C THR A 25 12.10 -61.28 17.77
N ILE A 26 12.40 -60.74 18.96
CA ILE A 26 11.93 -59.41 19.37
C ILE A 26 12.48 -58.33 18.44
N GLY A 27 13.77 -58.41 18.08
CA GLY A 27 14.37 -57.47 17.13
C GLY A 27 13.72 -57.50 15.75
N ILE A 28 13.41 -58.69 15.23
CA ILE A 28 12.71 -58.86 13.94
C ILE A 28 11.30 -58.26 14.00
N VAL A 29 10.56 -58.50 15.08
CA VAL A 29 9.22 -57.93 15.27
C VAL A 29 9.28 -56.40 15.34
N TYR A 30 10.25 -55.85 16.05
CA TYR A 30 10.43 -54.40 16.14
C TYR A 30 10.73 -53.79 14.78
N PHE A 31 11.65 -54.38 14.02
CA PHE A 31 11.99 -53.93 12.67
C PHE A 31 10.80 -53.99 11.71
N PHE A 32 9.99 -55.05 11.78
CA PHE A 32 8.78 -55.16 10.97
C PHE A 32 7.71 -54.15 11.37
N LEU A 33 7.54 -53.87 12.66
CA LEU A 33 6.60 -52.87 13.14
C LEU A 33 7.02 -51.46 12.72
N GLU A 34 8.31 -51.15 12.79
CA GLU A 34 8.86 -49.87 12.34
C GLU A 34 8.67 -49.69 10.82
N ALA A 35 8.97 -50.72 10.02
CA ALA A 35 8.72 -50.69 8.58
C ALA A 35 7.23 -50.55 8.22
N VAL A 36 6.33 -51.17 9.00
CA VAL A 36 4.87 -51.04 8.81
C VAL A 36 4.36 -49.68 9.29
N GLN A 37 4.95 -49.12 10.34
CA GLN A 37 4.63 -47.79 10.83
C GLN A 37 5.03 -46.73 9.80
N ASP A 38 6.26 -46.79 9.28
CA ASP A 38 6.74 -45.88 8.22
C ASP A 38 5.89 -46.01 6.95
N SER A 39 5.48 -47.23 6.60
CA SER A 39 4.62 -47.47 5.42
C SER A 39 3.17 -47.00 5.63
N ASN A 40 2.72 -46.82 6.87
CA ASN A 40 1.37 -46.39 7.22
C ASN A 40 1.34 -44.99 7.85
N GLU A 41 2.45 -44.25 7.84
CA GLU A 41 2.46 -42.87 8.28
C GLU A 41 1.62 -42.06 7.29
N VAL A 42 0.36 -41.82 7.66
CA VAL A 42 -0.56 -40.96 6.93
C VAL A 42 -0.03 -39.55 7.09
N THR A 43 0.87 -39.15 6.19
CA THR A 43 1.21 -37.74 6.00
C THR A 43 -0.09 -37.05 5.64
N LEU A 44 -0.68 -36.32 6.61
CA LEU A 44 -1.80 -35.45 6.32
C LEU A 44 -1.31 -34.54 5.18
N PRO A 45 -1.97 -34.55 4.00
CA PRO A 45 -1.55 -33.67 2.93
C PRO A 45 -1.54 -32.26 3.51
N PRO A 46 -0.47 -31.46 3.28
CA PRO A 46 -0.45 -30.09 3.77
C PRO A 46 -1.78 -29.45 3.37
N PRO A 47 -2.50 -28.79 4.32
CA PRO A 47 -3.84 -28.30 4.05
C PRO A 47 -3.77 -27.50 2.76
N LYS A 48 -4.53 -27.95 1.76
CA LYS A 48 -4.54 -27.34 0.44
C LYS A 48 -4.77 -25.85 0.68
N ALA A 49 -3.79 -25.01 0.33
CA ALA A 49 -3.88 -23.58 0.54
C ALA A 49 -5.17 -23.11 -0.15
N THR A 50 -6.21 -22.94 0.64
CA THR A 50 -7.49 -22.51 0.13
C THR A 50 -7.29 -21.03 -0.06
N TYR A 51 -7.19 -20.60 -1.31
CA TYR A 51 -7.11 -19.19 -1.62
C TYR A 51 -8.33 -18.54 -0.97
N ILE A 52 -8.06 -17.62 -0.04
CA ILE A 52 -9.09 -16.78 0.56
C ILE A 52 -9.66 -16.00 -0.63
N THR A 53 -10.90 -16.32 -1.02
CA THR A 53 -11.60 -15.60 -2.07
C THR A 53 -12.19 -14.32 -1.48
N GLN A 54 -12.46 -13.32 -2.32
CA GLN A 54 -13.12 -12.08 -1.88
C GLN A 54 -14.40 -12.37 -1.09
N GLU A 55 -15.18 -13.38 -1.49
CA GLU A 55 -16.38 -13.82 -0.77
C GLU A 55 -16.09 -14.26 0.67
N THR A 56 -14.95 -14.91 0.91
CA THR A 56 -14.56 -15.30 2.27
C THR A 56 -14.11 -14.11 3.12
N GLU A 57 -13.48 -13.09 2.53
CA GLU A 57 -13.14 -11.84 3.23
C GLU A 57 -14.39 -11.03 3.57
N ASP A 58 -15.33 -10.96 2.63
CA ASP A 58 -16.60 -10.25 2.80
C ASP A 58 -17.52 -10.96 3.82
N SER A 59 -17.38 -12.28 3.98
CA SER A 59 -18.13 -13.07 4.97
C SER A 59 -17.73 -12.82 6.43
N LEU A 60 -16.58 -12.19 6.67
CA LEU A 60 -16.14 -11.85 8.01
C LEU A 60 -17.08 -10.81 8.63
N GLN A 61 -17.54 -11.07 9.85
CA GLN A 61 -18.38 -10.12 10.58
C GLN A 61 -17.59 -8.84 10.94
N PRO A 62 -18.22 -7.66 10.93
CA PRO A 62 -17.55 -6.40 11.26
C PRO A 62 -16.93 -6.42 12.65
N ASP A 63 -17.60 -7.01 13.64
CA ASP A 63 -17.10 -7.16 15.01
C ASP A 63 -15.81 -8.01 15.08
N THR A 64 -15.70 -9.01 14.19
CA THR A 64 -14.49 -9.83 14.07
C THR A 64 -13.34 -9.00 13.50
N LEU A 65 -13.59 -8.21 12.47
CA LEU A 65 -12.58 -7.31 11.89
C LEU A 65 -12.13 -6.25 12.88
N GLU A 66 -13.03 -5.69 13.69
CA GLU A 66 -12.68 -4.77 14.77
C GLU A 66 -11.73 -5.42 15.79
N SER A 67 -12.02 -6.65 16.21
CA SER A 67 -11.13 -7.41 17.10
C SER A 67 -9.77 -7.70 16.45
N LEU A 68 -9.72 -7.97 15.14
CA LEU A 68 -8.46 -8.22 14.42
C LEU A 68 -7.64 -6.95 14.22
N LEU A 69 -8.29 -5.80 14.02
CA LEU A 69 -7.64 -4.49 13.97
C LEU A 69 -7.01 -4.11 15.32
N GLY A 70 -7.63 -4.51 16.43
CA GLY A 70 -7.09 -4.34 17.78
C GLY A 70 -6.00 -5.36 18.17
N HIS A 71 -5.68 -6.32 17.31
CA HIS A 71 -4.77 -7.41 17.64
C HIS A 71 -3.31 -6.92 17.78
N TYR A 72 -2.59 -7.43 18.78
CA TYR A 72 -1.20 -7.03 19.07
C TYR A 72 -0.22 -7.39 17.95
N ASN A 73 -0.51 -8.46 17.21
CA ASN A 73 0.28 -8.86 16.06
C ASN A 73 0.04 -7.91 14.88
N TYR A 74 1.08 -7.16 14.52
CA TYR A 74 1.08 -6.24 13.40
C TYR A 74 0.61 -6.88 12.09
N ALA A 75 1.06 -8.11 11.79
CA ALA A 75 0.70 -8.77 10.53
C ALA A 75 -0.80 -9.06 10.44
N ILE A 76 -1.43 -9.43 11.56
CA ILE A 76 -2.88 -9.65 11.62
C ILE A 76 -3.63 -8.33 11.43
N ARG A 77 -3.19 -7.27 12.12
CA ARG A 77 -3.78 -5.94 12.00
C ARG A 77 -3.65 -5.37 10.59
N GLU A 78 -2.51 -5.57 9.94
CA GLU A 78 -2.27 -5.12 8.56
C GLU A 78 -3.22 -5.83 7.58
N VAL A 79 -3.36 -7.16 7.68
CA VAL A 79 -4.28 -7.92 6.83
C VAL A 79 -5.74 -7.51 7.09
N ALA A 80 -6.14 -7.36 8.36
CA ALA A 80 -7.47 -6.88 8.70
C ALA A 80 -7.76 -5.47 8.15
N SER A 81 -6.76 -4.57 8.19
CA SER A 81 -6.88 -3.23 7.61
C SER A 81 -7.08 -3.28 6.09
N LYS A 82 -6.34 -4.15 5.38
CA LYS A 82 -6.50 -4.33 3.93
C LYS A 82 -7.90 -4.84 3.59
N ILE A 83 -8.36 -5.89 4.27
CA ILE A 83 -9.72 -6.43 4.08
C ILE A 83 -10.78 -5.35 4.28
N VAL A 84 -10.67 -4.53 5.34
CA VAL A 84 -11.62 -3.43 5.59
C VAL A 84 -11.56 -2.37 4.48
N CYS A 85 -10.37 -2.00 4.01
CA CYS A 85 -10.21 -1.03 2.93
C CYS A 85 -10.81 -1.55 1.61
N ASP A 86 -10.52 -2.80 1.24
CA ASP A 86 -11.03 -3.41 0.01
C ASP A 86 -12.56 -3.55 0.06
N ARG A 87 -13.13 -3.94 1.20
CA ARG A 87 -14.59 -3.94 1.41
C ARG A 87 -15.20 -2.56 1.27
N ALA A 88 -14.58 -1.54 1.87
CA ALA A 88 -15.06 -0.16 1.79
C ALA A 88 -15.01 0.40 0.37
N LEU A 89 -14.02 0.02 -0.44
CA LEU A 89 -13.94 0.41 -1.85
C LEU A 89 -15.00 -0.26 -2.72
N ASN A 90 -15.31 -1.53 -2.45
CA ASN A 90 -16.30 -2.29 -3.20
C ASN A 90 -17.75 -1.89 -2.86
N ASP A 91 -17.98 -1.24 -1.72
CA ASP A 91 -19.30 -0.69 -1.35
C ASP A 91 -19.48 0.75 -1.86
N PRO A 92 -20.33 1.00 -2.87
CA PRO A 92 -20.57 2.35 -3.39
C PRO A 92 -21.21 3.27 -2.35
N ALA A 93 -21.97 2.74 -1.39
CA ALA A 93 -22.60 3.55 -0.35
C ALA A 93 -21.56 4.17 0.59
N THR A 94 -20.51 3.42 0.92
CA THR A 94 -19.39 3.91 1.72
C THR A 94 -18.63 5.03 1.01
N VAL A 95 -18.34 4.88 -0.28
CA VAL A 95 -17.68 5.94 -1.07
C VAL A 95 -18.55 7.19 -1.16
N ASP A 96 -19.85 7.04 -1.45
CA ASP A 96 -20.79 8.17 -1.49
C ASP A 96 -20.91 8.87 -0.11
N PHE A 97 -20.89 8.11 0.99
CA PHE A 97 -20.88 8.65 2.35
C PHE A 97 -19.61 9.45 2.64
N LEU A 98 -18.44 8.94 2.25
CA LEU A 98 -17.16 9.66 2.41
C LEU A 98 -17.12 10.93 1.57
N LEU A 99 -17.56 10.87 0.30
CA LEU A 99 -17.65 12.05 -0.57
C LEU A 99 -18.61 13.10 -0.01
N TRP A 100 -19.73 12.67 0.59
CA TRP A 100 -20.66 13.56 1.28
C TRP A 100 -20.02 14.19 2.52
N GLY A 101 -19.28 13.41 3.32
CA GLY A 101 -18.54 13.90 4.50
C GLY A 101 -17.51 14.97 4.12
N ILE A 102 -16.86 14.82 2.97
CA ILE A 102 -15.92 15.82 2.42
C ILE A 102 -16.61 17.16 2.11
N THR A 103 -17.90 17.17 1.80
CA THR A 103 -18.65 18.40 1.53
C THR A 103 -19.17 19.11 2.78
N ARG A 104 -18.91 18.56 3.99
CA ARG A 104 -19.39 19.14 5.24
C ARG A 104 -18.56 20.36 5.66
N PRO A 105 -19.21 21.38 6.25
CA PRO A 105 -18.52 22.57 6.72
C PRO A 105 -17.69 22.31 7.98
N ASP A 106 -18.02 21.25 8.74
CA ASP A 106 -17.22 20.87 9.91
C ASP A 106 -15.85 20.33 9.49
N TYR A 107 -14.78 20.91 10.06
CA TYR A 107 -13.41 20.58 9.71
C TYR A 107 -13.07 19.14 10.08
N ASP A 108 -13.45 18.70 11.29
CA ASP A 108 -13.08 17.38 11.80
C ASP A 108 -13.79 16.26 11.01
N GLU A 109 -15.08 16.41 10.72
CA GLU A 109 -15.83 15.48 9.88
C GLU A 109 -15.24 15.38 8.46
N ARG A 110 -14.89 16.53 7.87
CA ARG A 110 -14.29 16.61 6.53
C ARG A 110 -12.89 16.00 6.50
N PHE A 111 -12.05 16.34 7.46
CA PHE A 111 -10.69 15.83 7.55
C PHE A 111 -10.67 14.33 7.81
N ARG A 112 -11.56 13.83 8.69
CA ARG A 112 -11.73 12.39 8.91
C ARG A 112 -12.15 11.68 7.63
N SER A 113 -13.10 12.24 6.89
CA SER A 113 -13.56 11.68 5.61
C SER A 113 -12.46 11.66 4.56
N LEU A 114 -11.68 12.75 4.42
CA LEU A 114 -10.53 12.82 3.51
C LEU A 114 -9.43 11.82 3.89
N ARG A 115 -9.11 11.72 5.18
CA ARG A 115 -8.10 10.79 5.69
C ARG A 115 -8.52 9.34 5.47
N THR A 116 -9.77 9.01 5.76
CA THR A 116 -10.31 7.68 5.46
C THR A 116 -10.30 7.40 3.97
N LEU A 117 -10.68 8.37 3.13
CA LEU A 117 -10.62 8.21 1.68
C LEU A 117 -9.18 7.95 1.20
N ALA A 118 -8.20 8.66 1.77
CA ALA A 118 -6.79 8.49 1.43
C ALA A 118 -6.22 7.15 1.90
N LEU A 119 -6.76 6.59 2.99
CA LEU A 119 -6.39 5.27 3.48
C LEU A 119 -6.91 4.16 2.57
N ILE A 120 -8.16 4.28 2.10
CA ILE A 120 -8.79 3.22 1.30
C ILE A 120 -8.39 3.30 -0.18
N THR A 121 -8.06 4.49 -0.71
CA THR A 121 -7.81 4.66 -2.15
C THR A 121 -6.34 4.42 -2.48
N ASP A 122 -6.07 3.41 -3.33
CA ASP A 122 -4.76 3.19 -3.96
C ASP A 122 -4.79 3.58 -5.45
N GLN A 123 -3.63 3.66 -6.11
CA GLN A 123 -3.48 3.97 -7.54
C GLN A 123 -4.32 3.05 -8.44
N ALA A 124 -4.50 1.79 -8.03
CA ALA A 124 -5.34 0.81 -8.72
C ALA A 124 -6.83 1.20 -8.70
N HIS A 125 -7.31 1.76 -7.58
CA HIS A 125 -8.72 2.04 -7.30
C HIS A 125 -9.12 3.50 -7.56
N LEU A 126 -8.20 4.33 -8.07
CA LEU A 126 -8.45 5.74 -8.38
C LEU A 126 -9.60 5.96 -9.39
N SER A 127 -9.93 4.95 -10.20
CA SER A 127 -11.07 4.98 -11.13
C SER A 127 -12.40 5.21 -10.44
N ILE A 128 -12.56 4.73 -9.20
CA ILE A 128 -13.79 4.90 -8.41
C ILE A 128 -14.05 6.38 -8.13
N LEU A 129 -12.98 7.18 -7.99
CA LEU A 129 -13.06 8.62 -7.78
C LEU A 129 -13.14 9.44 -9.07
N HIS A 130 -13.05 8.81 -10.25
CA HIS A 130 -13.23 9.51 -11.53
C HIS A 130 -14.72 9.74 -11.82
N THR A 131 -15.40 10.48 -10.93
CA THR A 131 -16.81 10.83 -11.06
C THR A 131 -17.00 12.34 -10.85
N PRO A 132 -17.96 12.98 -11.55
CA PRO A 132 -18.19 14.42 -11.40
C PRO A 132 -18.55 14.80 -9.95
N LYS A 133 -19.20 13.88 -9.22
CA LYS A 133 -19.50 14.05 -7.79
C LYS A 133 -18.21 14.17 -6.97
N ALA A 134 -17.24 13.27 -7.16
CA ALA A 134 -15.99 13.29 -6.42
C ALA A 134 -15.20 14.58 -6.66
N TYR A 135 -15.02 15.00 -7.92
CA TYR A 135 -14.37 16.29 -8.22
C TYR A 135 -15.10 17.47 -7.57
N SER A 136 -16.44 17.49 -7.64
CA SER A 136 -17.21 18.56 -7.00
C SER A 136 -17.06 18.57 -5.47
N ALA A 137 -16.94 17.41 -4.84
CA ALA A 137 -16.74 17.29 -3.40
C ALA A 137 -15.35 17.78 -3.00
N LEU A 138 -14.29 17.39 -3.73
CA LEU A 138 -12.93 17.85 -3.51
C LEU A 138 -12.82 19.37 -3.68
N VAL A 139 -13.39 19.94 -4.74
CA VAL A 139 -13.40 21.40 -4.96
C VAL A 139 -14.19 22.12 -3.87
N ARG A 140 -15.29 21.53 -3.37
CA ARG A 140 -16.06 22.12 -2.27
C ARG A 140 -15.28 22.12 -0.96
N SER A 141 -14.55 21.04 -0.66
CA SER A 141 -13.64 20.97 0.48
C SER A 141 -12.53 22.01 0.41
N LEU A 142 -11.90 22.14 -0.77
CA LEU A 142 -10.90 23.19 -1.03
C LEU A 142 -11.48 24.59 -0.81
N GLU A 143 -12.72 24.84 -1.24
CA GLU A 143 -13.40 26.10 -1.01
C GLU A 143 -13.56 26.42 0.49
N PHE A 144 -13.86 25.44 1.33
CA PHE A 144 -13.90 25.61 2.79
C PHE A 144 -12.52 25.87 3.38
N CYS A 145 -11.49 25.11 2.95
CA CYS A 145 -10.11 25.35 3.38
C CYS A 145 -9.66 26.79 3.10
N ALA A 146 -9.99 27.33 1.92
CA ALA A 146 -9.65 28.70 1.57
C ALA A 146 -10.38 29.77 2.40
N LEU A 147 -11.55 29.45 2.99
CA LEU A 147 -12.31 30.34 3.85
C LEU A 147 -11.84 30.27 5.32
N GLU A 148 -11.54 29.08 5.81
CA GLU A 148 -11.12 28.83 7.19
C GLU A 148 -9.66 29.23 7.43
N PHE A 149 -8.79 28.96 6.45
CA PHE A 149 -7.35 29.20 6.53
C PHE A 149 -6.93 30.12 5.38
N PRO A 150 -7.19 31.44 5.48
CA PRO A 150 -6.75 32.38 4.45
C PRO A 150 -5.22 32.35 4.34
N CYS A 151 -4.71 32.00 3.16
CA CYS A 151 -3.27 32.05 2.91
C CYS A 151 -2.76 33.49 3.05
N GLU A 152 -1.59 33.62 3.66
CA GLU A 152 -0.85 34.88 3.65
C GLU A 152 -0.42 35.23 2.22
N ARG A 153 -0.16 36.51 1.98
CA ARG A 153 0.26 36.98 0.65
C ARG A 153 1.56 36.30 0.27
N MET A 154 1.57 35.65 -0.89
CA MET A 154 2.76 35.07 -1.51
C MET A 154 3.67 36.19 -2.04
N LEU A 155 4.37 36.88 -1.13
CA LEU A 155 5.23 38.03 -1.44
C LEU A 155 6.66 37.63 -1.77
N ASP A 156 7.11 36.45 -1.32
CA ASP A 156 8.47 35.96 -1.56
C ASP A 156 8.50 34.93 -2.71
N PRO A 157 9.15 35.27 -3.85
CA PRO A 157 9.34 34.36 -4.97
C PRO A 157 10.15 33.09 -4.66
N HIS A 158 10.86 33.04 -3.53
CA HIS A 158 11.74 31.93 -3.14
C HIS A 158 11.16 31.07 -2.02
N HIS A 159 10.19 31.55 -1.25
CA HIS A 159 9.61 30.79 -0.13
C HIS A 159 8.36 29.98 -0.51
N ASP A 160 8.37 28.64 -0.39
CA ASP A 160 7.21 27.81 -0.74
C ASP A 160 6.34 27.50 0.47
N ASP A 161 5.22 28.23 0.60
CA ASP A 161 4.25 28.05 1.67
C ASP A 161 3.45 26.74 1.58
N TYR A 162 3.63 25.95 0.52
CA TYR A 162 2.88 24.71 0.31
C TYR A 162 2.98 23.76 1.51
N TYR A 163 4.15 23.68 2.17
CA TYR A 163 4.35 22.82 3.34
C TYR A 163 3.66 23.35 4.60
N LEU A 164 3.30 24.64 4.65
CA LEU A 164 2.59 25.26 5.77
C LEU A 164 1.08 25.20 5.59
N ARG A 165 0.59 24.79 4.41
CA ARG A 165 -0.84 24.63 4.14
C ARG A 165 -1.49 23.57 5.02
N ASP A 166 -2.79 23.76 5.21
CA ASP A 166 -3.64 22.84 5.95
C ASP A 166 -3.60 21.41 5.38
N MET A 167 -3.74 20.41 6.25
CA MET A 167 -3.67 19.01 5.85
C MET A 167 -4.87 18.59 5.00
N ALA A 168 -6.09 19.10 5.28
CA ALA A 168 -7.25 18.79 4.45
C ALA A 168 -7.06 19.36 3.03
N GLU A 169 -6.51 20.57 2.90
CA GLU A 169 -6.16 21.16 1.61
C GLU A 169 -5.13 20.30 0.85
N LYS A 170 -4.06 19.86 1.54
CA LYS A 170 -3.03 18.98 0.96
C LYS A 170 -3.61 17.64 0.49
N PHE A 171 -4.54 17.04 1.23
CA PHE A 171 -5.24 15.81 0.80
C PHE A 171 -6.09 16.04 -0.45
N CYS A 172 -6.84 17.14 -0.51
CA CYS A 172 -7.61 17.46 -1.70
C CYS A 172 -6.70 17.66 -2.93
N LEU A 173 -5.61 18.43 -2.77
CA LEU A 173 -4.64 18.65 -3.86
C LEU A 173 -3.92 17.37 -4.27
N MET A 174 -3.66 16.44 -3.33
CA MET A 174 -3.16 15.10 -3.62
C MET A 174 -4.08 14.35 -4.57
N PHE A 175 -5.37 14.23 -4.22
CA PHE A 175 -6.34 13.51 -5.03
C PHE A 175 -6.53 14.15 -6.39
N VAL A 176 -6.63 15.49 -6.43
CA VAL A 176 -6.76 16.24 -7.67
C VAL A 176 -5.56 16.01 -8.59
N ALA A 177 -4.33 16.11 -8.08
CA ALA A 177 -3.13 15.86 -8.87
C ALA A 177 -3.09 14.42 -9.42
N GLN A 178 -3.38 13.42 -8.57
CA GLN A 178 -3.41 12.02 -8.99
C GLN A 178 -4.49 11.76 -10.07
N LEU A 179 -5.69 12.33 -9.90
CA LEU A 179 -6.81 12.15 -10.82
C LEU A 179 -6.53 12.77 -12.20
N ILE A 180 -6.05 14.00 -12.25
CA ILE A 180 -5.74 14.67 -13.53
C ILE A 180 -4.58 13.96 -14.24
N LYS A 181 -3.56 13.52 -13.49
CA LYS A 181 -2.40 12.84 -14.05
C LYS A 181 -2.77 11.51 -14.71
N LYS A 182 -3.77 10.79 -14.18
CA LYS A 182 -4.21 9.50 -14.70
C LYS A 182 -5.26 9.60 -15.81
N TYR A 183 -6.17 10.58 -15.73
CA TYR A 183 -7.29 10.72 -16.66
C TYR A 183 -7.15 11.97 -17.51
N ASP A 184 -7.59 13.12 -17.01
CA ASP A 184 -7.63 14.40 -17.70
C ASP A 184 -8.17 15.50 -16.76
N PRO A 185 -7.93 16.79 -17.06
CA PRO A 185 -8.42 17.89 -16.23
C PRO A 185 -9.88 18.30 -16.49
N GLU A 186 -10.62 17.71 -17.45
CA GLU A 186 -11.92 18.25 -17.87
C GLU A 186 -12.97 18.22 -16.75
N LEU A 187 -13.04 17.12 -16.00
CA LEU A 187 -13.99 16.99 -14.89
C LEU A 187 -13.68 17.95 -13.75
N LEU A 188 -12.39 18.26 -13.51
CA LEU A 188 -11.98 19.25 -12.53
C LEU A 188 -12.41 20.66 -12.95
N ILE A 189 -12.25 20.99 -14.23
CA ILE A 189 -12.67 22.29 -14.79
C ILE A 189 -14.20 22.40 -14.71
N LYS A 190 -14.94 21.34 -15.06
CA LYS A 190 -16.41 21.29 -14.90
C LYS A 190 -16.85 21.47 -13.44
N ALA A 191 -16.06 21.01 -12.48
CA ALA A 191 -16.28 21.22 -11.05
C ALA A 191 -15.98 22.66 -10.57
N ARG A 192 -15.49 23.53 -11.46
CA ARG A 192 -15.13 24.94 -11.22
C ARG A 192 -13.99 25.13 -10.24
N PHE A 193 -12.98 24.27 -10.31
CA PHE A 193 -11.78 24.39 -9.47
C PHE A 193 -11.09 25.75 -9.60
N VAL A 194 -10.99 26.25 -10.84
CA VAL A 194 -10.30 27.52 -11.14
C VAL A 194 -11.03 28.69 -10.48
N GLU A 195 -12.34 28.77 -10.66
CA GLU A 195 -13.16 29.89 -10.19
C GLU A 195 -13.43 29.83 -8.68
N LYS A 196 -13.60 28.62 -8.12
CA LYS A 196 -13.96 28.46 -6.71
C LYS A 196 -12.76 28.48 -5.76
N TRP A 197 -11.60 28.01 -6.19
CA TRP A 197 -10.44 27.89 -5.30
C TRP A 197 -9.20 28.60 -5.86
N LEU A 198 -8.78 28.32 -7.09
CA LEU A 198 -7.51 28.84 -7.61
C LEU A 198 -7.51 30.37 -7.72
N ALA A 199 -8.57 30.95 -8.27
CA ALA A 199 -8.69 32.40 -8.46
C ALA A 199 -8.78 33.18 -7.14
N ARG A 200 -9.22 32.51 -6.07
CA ARG A 200 -9.36 33.09 -4.72
C ARG A 200 -8.06 33.13 -3.93
N GLN A 201 -7.01 32.45 -4.41
CA GLN A 201 -5.69 32.54 -3.79
C GLN A 201 -5.15 33.98 -3.89
N PRO A 202 -4.33 34.44 -2.93
CA PRO A 202 -3.83 35.81 -2.88
C PRO A 202 -2.71 36.05 -3.91
N TRP A 203 -3.07 36.11 -5.19
CA TRP A 203 -2.11 36.34 -6.29
C TRP A 203 -1.64 37.80 -6.41
N GLY A 204 -2.32 38.76 -5.77
CA GLY A 204 -2.04 40.19 -5.91
C GLY A 204 -3.33 41.01 -5.98
N GLU A 205 -3.23 42.34 -5.84
CA GLU A 205 -4.40 43.24 -5.93
C GLU A 205 -4.67 43.68 -7.38
N GLY A 206 -3.62 43.86 -8.18
CA GLY A 206 -3.72 44.29 -9.58
C GLY A 206 -3.82 43.11 -10.56
N GLU A 207 -4.53 43.28 -11.68
CA GLU A 207 -4.65 42.24 -12.72
C GLU A 207 -3.28 41.82 -13.28
N ALA A 208 -2.42 42.79 -13.60
CA ALA A 208 -1.07 42.53 -14.10
C ALA A 208 -0.17 41.86 -13.04
N GLU A 209 -0.33 42.24 -11.77
CA GLU A 209 0.40 41.65 -10.64
C GLU A 209 -0.03 40.19 -10.44
N ARG A 210 -1.34 39.90 -10.49
CA ARG A 210 -1.89 38.53 -10.38
C ARG A 210 -1.35 37.62 -11.47
N GLN A 211 -1.31 38.10 -12.72
CA GLN A 211 -0.77 37.34 -13.86
C GLN A 211 0.74 37.09 -13.73
N HIS A 212 1.49 38.10 -13.29
CA HIS A 212 2.93 37.96 -13.06
C HIS A 212 3.23 36.96 -11.93
N ASN A 213 2.57 37.10 -10.78
CA ASN A 213 2.79 36.23 -9.63
C ASN A 213 2.33 34.80 -9.90
N TYR A 214 1.21 34.61 -10.61
CA TYR A 214 0.75 33.30 -11.04
C TYR A 214 1.76 32.62 -11.99
N SER A 215 2.19 33.32 -13.04
CA SER A 215 3.17 32.77 -14.00
C SER A 215 4.52 32.48 -13.33
N GLN A 216 4.97 33.34 -12.43
CA GLN A 216 6.17 33.14 -11.63
C GLN A 216 6.04 31.94 -10.69
N TYR A 217 4.89 31.77 -10.03
CA TYR A 217 4.63 30.63 -9.14
C TYR A 217 4.66 29.31 -9.91
N VAL A 218 3.94 29.22 -11.03
CA VAL A 218 3.86 27.99 -11.84
C VAL A 218 5.21 27.61 -12.45
N SER A 219 6.04 28.60 -12.81
CA SER A 219 7.36 28.35 -13.41
C SER A 219 8.45 28.02 -12.39
N ARG A 220 8.41 28.59 -11.17
CA ARG A 220 9.47 28.42 -10.17
C ARG A 220 9.20 27.32 -9.14
N ARG A 221 7.93 27.00 -8.87
CA ARG A 221 7.56 26.01 -7.85
C ARG A 221 7.40 24.63 -8.46
N LEU A 222 7.84 23.60 -7.74
CA LEU A 222 7.67 22.19 -8.08
C LEU A 222 6.80 21.49 -7.03
N ASN A 223 5.64 22.07 -6.74
CA ASN A 223 4.69 21.53 -5.77
C ASN A 223 3.43 21.03 -6.48
N ARG A 224 2.51 20.40 -5.73
CA ARG A 224 1.29 19.82 -6.34
C ARG A 224 0.39 20.88 -6.97
N ILE A 225 0.41 22.11 -6.47
CA ILE A 225 -0.37 23.23 -7.04
C ILE A 225 0.19 23.58 -8.41
N SER A 226 1.51 23.76 -8.55
CA SER A 226 2.12 24.06 -9.84
C SER A 226 1.97 22.91 -10.83
N GLU A 227 2.03 21.65 -10.38
CA GLU A 227 1.72 20.47 -11.21
C GLU A 227 0.28 20.51 -11.74
N VAL A 228 -0.71 20.72 -10.86
CA VAL A 228 -2.12 20.85 -11.27
C VAL A 228 -2.32 22.02 -12.23
N CYS A 229 -1.73 23.18 -11.94
CA CYS A 229 -1.80 24.34 -12.82
C CYS A 229 -1.20 24.08 -14.21
N ARG A 230 -0.07 23.37 -14.29
CA ARG A 230 0.55 22.99 -15.58
C ARG A 230 -0.39 22.09 -16.39
N LEU A 231 -0.94 21.05 -15.76
CA LEU A 231 -1.87 20.12 -16.42
C LEU A 231 -3.17 20.82 -16.86
N VAL A 232 -3.67 21.78 -16.07
CA VAL A 232 -4.83 22.59 -16.45
C VAL A 232 -4.50 23.52 -17.63
N LYS A 233 -3.29 24.10 -17.69
CA LYS A 233 -2.85 24.94 -18.81
C LYS A 233 -2.69 24.16 -20.13
N GLU A 234 -2.40 22.86 -20.08
CA GLU A 234 -2.31 22.01 -21.27
C GLU A 234 -3.69 21.81 -21.93
N SER A 235 -4.77 21.82 -21.14
CA SER A 235 -6.14 21.66 -21.65
C SER A 235 -6.73 22.97 -22.20
N TYR A 236 -7.45 22.88 -23.33
CA TYR A 236 -8.17 24.02 -23.91
C TYR A 236 -9.23 24.60 -22.96
N ALA A 237 -10.02 23.73 -22.33
CA ALA A 237 -11.03 24.15 -21.36
C ALA A 237 -10.39 24.82 -20.14
N GLY A 238 -9.19 24.36 -19.74
CA GLY A 238 -8.46 24.90 -18.61
C GLY A 238 -7.87 26.27 -18.92
N ARG A 239 -7.28 26.48 -20.11
CA ARG A 239 -6.85 27.79 -20.58
C ARG A 239 -7.99 28.80 -20.59
N LYS A 240 -9.16 28.41 -21.11
CA LYS A 240 -10.34 29.28 -21.10
C LYS A 240 -10.76 29.65 -19.67
N ALA A 241 -10.83 28.68 -18.76
CA ALA A 241 -11.18 28.95 -17.36
C ALA A 241 -10.15 29.86 -16.65
N LEU A 242 -8.86 29.68 -16.92
CA LEU A 242 -7.79 30.54 -16.39
C LEU A 242 -7.87 31.98 -16.95
N GLN A 243 -8.23 32.12 -18.22
CA GLN A 243 -8.44 33.41 -18.88
C GLN A 243 -9.66 34.13 -18.29
N ASP A 244 -10.78 33.42 -18.12
CA ASP A 244 -12.01 33.94 -17.52
C ASP A 244 -11.79 34.37 -16.05
N ALA A 245 -10.86 33.72 -15.35
CA ALA A 245 -10.45 34.06 -13.99
C ALA A 245 -9.41 35.22 -13.91
N GLY A 246 -8.89 35.69 -15.05
CA GLY A 246 -7.88 36.75 -15.13
C GLY A 246 -6.47 36.32 -14.69
N LEU A 247 -6.16 35.02 -14.68
CA LEU A 247 -4.86 34.49 -14.26
C LEU A 247 -3.84 34.40 -15.40
N ILE A 248 -4.30 34.32 -16.65
CA ILE A 248 -3.46 34.28 -17.86
C ILE A 248 -3.92 35.33 -18.87
N THR A 249 -3.00 35.76 -19.75
CA THR A 249 -3.34 36.72 -20.81
C THR A 249 -4.06 36.04 -21.98
N LYS A 250 -4.74 36.85 -22.82
CA LYS A 250 -5.37 36.32 -24.05
C LYS A 250 -4.35 35.73 -25.03
N GLU A 251 -3.12 36.24 -25.01
CA GLU A 251 -2.02 35.77 -25.85
C GLU A 251 -1.51 34.42 -25.36
N GLU A 252 -1.34 34.24 -24.05
CA GLU A 252 -0.99 32.95 -23.44
C GLU A 252 -2.09 31.89 -23.62
N ALA A 253 -3.35 32.31 -23.68
CA ALA A 253 -4.47 31.41 -23.96
C ALA A 253 -4.50 30.95 -25.44
N ALA A 254 -3.99 31.78 -26.36
CA ALA A 254 -3.96 31.52 -27.80
C ALA A 254 -2.66 30.82 -28.27
N GLY A 255 -1.55 30.98 -27.54
CA GLY A 255 -0.27 30.34 -27.82
C GLY A 255 -0.29 28.85 -27.48
N SER A 256 -0.11 28.01 -28.49
CA SER A 256 -0.02 26.56 -28.35
C SER A 256 1.12 26.02 -29.20
N GLU A 257 2.35 26.50 -29.02
CA GLU A 257 3.53 25.88 -29.64
C GLU A 257 4.72 25.85 -28.67
N VAL A 258 4.96 24.64 -28.17
CA VAL A 258 6.24 24.05 -27.74
C VAL A 258 7.02 24.76 -26.63
N ASP A 259 6.98 24.18 -25.45
CA ASP A 259 8.18 24.09 -24.60
C ASP A 259 8.30 22.65 -24.09
N GLU A 260 8.90 21.79 -24.93
CA GLU A 260 9.43 20.49 -24.54
C GLU A 260 10.64 20.72 -23.62
N CYS A 261 10.39 20.96 -22.34
CA CYS A 261 11.42 20.72 -21.32
C CYS A 261 11.12 19.36 -20.69
N GLY A 262 11.74 18.33 -21.29
CA GLY A 262 11.74 16.99 -20.75
C GLY A 262 12.31 16.95 -19.34
N ASN A 263 11.61 16.26 -18.45
CA ASN A 263 12.31 15.55 -17.39
C ASN A 263 11.47 14.34 -16.95
N HIS A 264 12.04 13.17 -17.25
CA HIS A 264 11.70 11.91 -16.63
C HIS A 264 11.87 12.03 -15.11
N HIS A 265 10.77 12.16 -14.39
CA HIS A 265 10.65 11.68 -13.01
C HIS A 265 9.47 10.73 -12.94
N GLU A 266 9.69 9.57 -13.55
CA GLU A 266 8.78 8.44 -13.45
C GLU A 266 8.79 7.88 -12.02
N ALA A 267 7.56 7.68 -11.52
CA ALA A 267 7.18 6.85 -10.38
C ALA A 267 7.58 7.34 -8.98
N ALA A 268 7.01 8.47 -8.54
CA ALA A 268 6.57 8.60 -7.15
C ALA A 268 5.40 7.62 -6.90
N ARG A 269 5.75 6.33 -6.76
CA ARG A 269 4.88 5.25 -6.26
C ARG A 269 4.62 5.51 -4.78
N LEU A 270 3.59 6.30 -4.46
CA LEU A 270 3.06 6.42 -3.10
C LEU A 270 2.04 5.30 -2.87
N SER A 271 2.54 4.11 -2.51
CA SER A 271 1.76 3.11 -1.79
C SER A 271 1.70 3.57 -0.34
N LEU A 272 0.67 4.34 0.00
CA LEU A 272 0.45 4.85 1.35
C LEU A 272 -0.11 3.74 2.25
N VAL A 273 0.76 2.85 2.77
CA VAL A 273 0.39 2.04 3.95
C VAL A 273 0.57 2.94 5.17
N LEU A 274 -0.52 3.60 5.57
CA LEU A 274 -0.55 4.45 6.75
C LEU A 274 -0.53 3.55 8.00
N SER A 275 0.47 3.68 8.87
CA SER A 275 0.42 3.14 10.23
C SER A 275 -0.70 3.84 11.00
N ILE A 276 -1.85 3.18 11.11
CA ILE A 276 -3.02 3.61 11.89
C ILE A 276 -2.72 3.43 13.39
N THR A 277 -1.77 4.19 13.93
CA THR A 277 -1.57 4.32 15.38
C THR A 277 -1.00 5.72 15.69
N GLY A 278 -1.90 6.69 15.88
CA GLY A 278 -1.79 7.76 16.88
C GLY A 278 -0.59 8.74 16.92
N GLU A 279 0.47 8.56 16.14
CA GLU A 279 1.60 9.50 16.12
C GLU A 279 1.52 10.38 14.87
N ALA A 280 1.72 11.68 15.09
CA ALA A 280 1.76 12.68 14.04
C ALA A 280 2.92 12.35 13.09
N ILE A 281 2.61 11.79 11.92
CA ILE A 281 3.61 11.56 10.89
C ILE A 281 3.92 12.92 10.27
N ASP A 282 5.16 13.35 10.48
CA ASP A 282 5.77 14.44 9.73
C ASP A 282 5.82 14.00 8.26
N LEU A 283 5.15 14.75 7.37
CA LEU A 283 5.12 14.46 5.92
C LEU A 283 6.52 14.39 5.29
N HIS A 284 7.55 14.86 6.01
CA HIS A 284 8.97 14.80 5.65
C HIS A 284 9.56 13.38 5.65
N GLU A 285 9.04 12.43 6.45
CA GLU A 285 9.60 11.06 6.49
C GLU A 285 9.04 10.15 5.39
N VAL A 286 7.87 10.49 4.84
CA VAL A 286 7.22 9.71 3.78
C VAL A 286 7.92 9.90 2.42
N GLU A 287 8.67 10.99 2.24
CA GLU A 287 9.43 11.25 1.00
C GLU A 287 10.73 10.44 0.89
N THR A 288 11.27 9.91 1.99
CA THR A 288 12.61 9.28 2.01
C THR A 288 12.61 7.74 2.05
N TYR A 289 11.48 7.11 2.32
CA TYR A 289 11.41 5.64 2.33
C TYR A 289 11.06 5.08 0.94
N GLN A 290 12.10 4.69 0.21
CA GLN A 290 11.98 3.83 -0.97
C GLN A 290 12.09 2.35 -0.56
N PRO A 291 11.01 1.55 -0.55
CA PRO A 291 11.15 0.12 -0.73
C PRO A 291 11.52 -0.12 -2.19
N ARG A 292 12.61 -0.85 -2.46
CA ARG A 292 12.94 -1.30 -3.81
C ARG A 292 11.84 -2.23 -4.31
N VAL A 293 10.86 -1.69 -5.03
CA VAL A 293 9.92 -2.49 -5.83
C VAL A 293 10.63 -2.82 -7.14
N LEU A 294 11.46 -3.87 -7.10
CA LEU A 294 11.86 -4.56 -8.32
C LEU A 294 10.60 -5.29 -8.83
N GLU A 295 10.10 -4.91 -10.00
CA GLU A 295 9.10 -5.69 -10.72
C GLU A 295 9.71 -7.05 -11.05
N GLN A 296 9.46 -8.04 -10.20
CA GLN A 296 9.96 -9.39 -10.37
C GLN A 296 8.94 -10.16 -11.21
N SER A 297 9.37 -10.55 -12.41
CA SER A 297 8.62 -11.47 -13.27
C SER A 297 8.33 -12.78 -12.52
N ALA A 298 7.20 -13.42 -12.82
CA ALA A 298 6.79 -14.71 -12.24
C ALA A 298 7.86 -15.81 -12.43
N GLU A 299 8.73 -15.66 -13.43
CA GLU A 299 9.86 -16.53 -13.70
C GLU A 299 11.03 -16.33 -12.71
N GLU A 300 11.30 -15.07 -12.31
CA GLU A 300 12.33 -14.74 -11.31
C GLU A 300 11.91 -15.19 -9.90
N GLN A 301 10.62 -15.11 -9.57
CA GLN A 301 10.07 -15.68 -8.32
C GLN A 301 10.13 -17.21 -8.30
N ARG A 302 10.02 -17.90 -9.45
CA ARG A 302 10.23 -19.35 -9.54
C ARG A 302 11.69 -19.74 -9.31
N LEU A 303 12.64 -19.01 -9.89
CA LEU A 303 14.08 -19.23 -9.68
C LEU A 303 14.48 -19.05 -8.22
N ARG A 304 13.93 -18.03 -7.54
CA ARG A 304 14.19 -17.82 -6.11
C ARG A 304 13.56 -18.88 -5.21
N ARG A 305 12.43 -19.49 -5.60
CA ARG A 305 11.84 -20.63 -4.89
C ARG A 305 12.69 -21.89 -5.04
N GLN A 306 13.32 -22.11 -6.19
CA GLN A 306 14.31 -23.19 -6.35
C GLN A 306 15.60 -22.97 -5.55
N HIS A 307 16.01 -21.72 -5.33
CA HIS A 307 17.28 -21.37 -4.65
C HIS A 307 17.17 -21.16 -3.13
N ARG A 308 15.98 -21.27 -2.52
CA ARG A 308 15.77 -20.93 -1.09
C ARG A 308 15.12 -22.07 -0.30
N GLU A 309 15.75 -23.23 -0.32
CA GLU A 309 15.50 -24.28 0.68
C GLU A 309 16.71 -24.35 1.61
N ALA A 310 16.64 -23.60 2.72
CA ALA A 310 17.53 -23.78 3.85
C ALA A 310 16.77 -24.55 4.92
N MET A 311 17.32 -25.69 5.36
CA MET A 311 16.76 -26.46 6.46
C MET A 311 17.37 -25.98 7.77
N VAL A 312 16.54 -25.69 8.77
CA VAL A 312 17.00 -25.29 10.09
C VAL A 312 16.75 -26.44 11.07
N LEU A 313 17.82 -27.02 11.62
CA LEU A 313 17.76 -28.13 12.58
C LEU A 313 18.29 -27.66 13.94
N ASN A 314 17.40 -27.50 14.92
CA ASN A 314 17.77 -27.14 16.30
C ASN A 314 17.14 -28.14 17.28
N ASP A 315 17.98 -28.77 18.09
CA ASP A 315 17.58 -29.76 19.10
C ASP A 315 16.91 -29.11 20.35
N GLY A 316 16.70 -27.79 20.35
CA GLY A 316 15.92 -27.06 21.34
C GLY A 316 16.65 -26.71 22.64
N THR A 317 17.92 -27.09 22.77
CA THR A 317 18.72 -26.86 24.00
C THR A 317 19.47 -25.53 24.01
N ARG A 318 19.45 -24.77 22.90
CA ARG A 318 20.12 -23.46 22.77
C ARG A 318 19.40 -22.54 21.76
N PRO A 319 19.57 -21.20 21.88
CA PRO A 319 19.06 -20.26 20.89
C PRO A 319 19.70 -20.46 19.52
N LEU A 320 18.92 -20.22 18.46
CA LEU A 320 19.27 -20.50 17.06
C LEU A 320 20.60 -19.86 16.67
N GLY A 321 21.56 -20.69 16.29
CA GLY A 321 22.87 -20.28 15.80
C GLY A 321 23.00 -20.49 14.29
N ARG A 322 24.00 -19.83 13.68
CA ARG A 322 24.30 -19.97 12.25
C ARG A 322 24.61 -21.42 11.82
N GLY A 323 25.09 -22.25 12.75
CA GLY A 323 25.38 -23.67 12.51
C GLY A 323 24.15 -24.57 12.45
N ASP A 324 22.98 -24.06 12.85
CA ASP A 324 21.72 -24.80 12.80
C ASP A 324 21.05 -24.66 11.41
N ILE A 325 21.67 -23.91 10.49
CA ILE A 325 21.15 -23.59 9.15
C ILE A 325 21.94 -24.37 8.09
N ILE A 326 21.26 -25.27 7.38
CA ILE A 326 21.81 -26.08 6.30
C ILE A 326 21.30 -25.52 4.97
N GLU A 327 22.19 -24.91 4.20
CA GLU A 327 21.92 -24.41 2.86
C GLU A 327 22.44 -25.42 1.83
N ARG A 328 21.68 -25.69 0.77
CA ARG A 328 22.09 -26.61 -0.30
C ARG A 328 23.22 -25.96 -1.13
N GLY A 329 24.43 -26.54 -1.08
CA GLY A 329 25.59 -26.05 -1.82
C GLY A 329 25.42 -26.16 -3.34
N HIS A 330 25.97 -25.17 -4.06
CA HIS A 330 26.03 -25.13 -5.52
C HIS A 330 27.10 -26.10 -6.04
N ASP A 331 26.71 -27.05 -6.90
CA ASP A 331 27.60 -27.65 -7.90
C ASP A 331 27.61 -26.79 -9.17
#